data_AF-A0A1S5Y237-F1
#
_entry.id   AF-A0A1S5Y237-F1
#
_cell.length_a   1.000
_cell.length_b   1.000
_cell.length_c   1.000
_cell.angle_alpha   90.00
_cell.angle_beta   90.00
_cell.angle_gamma   90.00
#
_symmetry.space_group_name_H-M   'P 1'
#
loop_
_entity.id
_entity.type
_entity.pdbx_description
1 polymer ?
#
loop_
_entity_poly.entity_id
_entity_poly.type
_entity_poly.pdbx_seq_one_letter_code
_entity_poly.pdbx_strand_id
1 'polypeptide(L)' 'MVVGHNPGIESLFERLTGKTRAFPTCGLAIIAIDADDWPRAERGALERFIEP' A
#
# COMPACT_ATOMS: atom_id res chain seq x y z
N MET A 1 -6.73 -1.53 -7.91
CA MET A 1 -6.33 -0.16 -7.54
C MET A 1 -7.22 0.31 -6.40
N VAL A 2 -6.66 0.91 -5.36
CA VAL A 2 -7.40 1.42 -4.20
C VAL A 2 -7.15 2.92 -4.11
N VAL A 3 -8.21 3.70 -3.91
CA VAL A 3 -8.15 5.15 -3.67
C VAL A 3 -8.87 5.42 -2.35
N GLY A 4 -8.28 6.23 -1.48
CA GLY A 4 -8.83 6.48 -0.16
C GLY A 4 -8.18 7.68 0.52
N HIS A 5 -8.44 7.80 1.82
CA HIS A 5 -7.96 8.90 2.65
C HIS A 5 -7.04 8.39 3.76
N ASN A 6 -6.18 9.28 4.25
CA ASN A 6 -5.43 9.04 5.48
C ASN A 6 -6.37 9.18 6.70
N PRO A 7 -6.12 8.46 7.81
CA PRO A 7 -5.00 7.52 8.01
C PRO A 7 -5.21 6.14 7.37
N GLY A 8 -6.37 5.88 6.76
CA GLY A 8 -6.73 4.54 6.24
C GLY A 8 -5.76 3.99 5.18
N ILE A 9 -5.30 4.83 4.25
CA ILE A 9 -4.28 4.43 3.25
C ILE A 9 -2.94 4.13 3.91
N GLU A 10 -2.52 4.91 4.91
CA GLU A 10 -1.28 4.69 5.66
C GLU A 10 -1.34 3.37 6.44
N SER A 11 -2.46 3.09 7.13
CA SER A 11 -2.68 1.83 7.85
C SER A 11 -2.73 0.64 6.89
N LEU A 12 -3.32 0.79 5.70
CA LEU A 12 -3.33 -0.25 4.67
C LEU A 12 -1.92 -0.54 4.16
N PHE A 13 -1.14 0.51 3.88
CA PHE A 13 0.25 0.40 3.45
C PHE A 13 1.11 -0.31 4.51
N GLU A 14 0.96 0.06 5.78
CA GLU A 14 1.66 -0.58 6.89
C GLU A 14 1.27 -2.04 7.03
N ARG A 15 -0.03 -2.37 6.96
CA ARG A 15 -0.49 -3.75 7.04
C ARG A 15 0.08 -4.63 5.92
N LEU A 16 0.08 -4.13 4.69
CA LEU A 16 0.55 -4.89 3.53
C LEU A 16 2.08 -5.02 3.49
N THR A 17 2.82 -3.96 3.85
CA THR A 17 4.27 -3.92 3.64
C THR A 17 5.11 -4.09 4.91
N GLY A 18 4.49 -3.97 6.09
CA GLY A 18 5.17 -3.91 7.39
C GLY A 18 5.97 -2.62 7.61
N LYS A 19 5.81 -1.60 6.76
CA LYS A 19 6.55 -0.33 6.83
C LYS A 19 5.61 0.82 7.14
N THR A 20 6.04 1.75 7.96
CA THR A 20 5.32 3.00 8.22
C THR A 20 5.86 4.11 7.30
N ARG A 21 4.97 4.87 6.65
CA ARG A 21 5.32 6.02 5.82
C ARG A 21 4.14 7.00 5.79
N ALA A 22 4.44 8.31 5.81
CA ALA A 22 3.43 9.33 5.55
C ALA A 22 2.99 9.29 4.07
N PHE A 23 1.69 9.39 3.81
CA PHE A 23 1.16 9.47 2.45
C PHE A 23 0.78 10.91 2.11
N PRO A 24 1.51 11.61 1.21
CA PRO A 24 1.05 12.90 0.71
C PRO A 24 -0.23 12.71 -0.12
N THR A 25 -1.04 13.77 -0.25
CA THR A 25 -2.18 13.74 -1.17
C THR A 25 -1.69 13.42 -2.58
N CYS A 26 -2.41 12.55 -3.29
CA CYS A 26 -2.01 12.02 -4.60
C CYS A 26 -0.76 11.12 -4.61
N GLY A 27 -0.24 10.72 -3.43
CA GLY A 27 0.80 9.69 -3.35
C GLY A 27 0.29 8.31 -3.83
N LEU A 28 1.12 7.58 -4.57
CA LEU A 28 0.81 6.25 -5.11
C LEU A 28 1.89 5.24 -4.75
N ALA A 29 1.52 4.19 -4.02
CA ALA A 29 2.36 3.03 -3.79
C ALA A 29 2.02 1.89 -4.76
N ILE A 30 3.04 1.32 -5.39
CA ILE A 30 2.97 0.10 -6.19
C ILE A 30 3.55 -1.02 -5.33
N ILE A 31 2.69 -1.98 -4.97
CA ILE A 31 3.02 -3.08 -4.06
C ILE A 31 2.82 -4.40 -4.82
N ALA A 32 3.87 -5.20 -4.93
CA ALA A 32 3.78 -6.58 -5.39
C ALA A 32 3.28 -7.46 -4.25
N ILE A 33 2.11 -8.06 -4.43
CA ILE A 33 1.51 -8.99 -3.47
C ILE A 33 1.95 -10.41 -3.83
N ASP A 34 2.45 -11.14 -2.85
CA ASP A 34 2.81 -12.56 -3.00
C ASP A 34 1.60 -13.44 -2.66
N ALA A 35 0.60 -13.44 -3.55
CA ALA A 35 -0.62 -14.23 -3.39
C ALA A 35 -1.15 -14.72 -4.74
N ASP A 36 -1.72 -15.92 -4.74
CA ASP A 36 -2.35 -16.57 -5.88
C ASP A 36 -3.84 -16.22 -6.04
N ASP A 37 -4.44 -15.63 -5.00
CA ASP A 37 -5.80 -15.10 -5.01
C ASP A 37 -5.91 -13.80 -4.18
N TRP A 38 -6.99 -13.05 -4.41
CA TRP A 38 -7.24 -11.78 -3.68
C TRP A 38 -7.57 -11.96 -2.20
N PRO A 39 -8.37 -12.97 -1.78
CA PRO A 39 -8.62 -13.21 -0.36
C PRO A 39 -7.37 -13.45 0.49
N ARG A 40 -6.28 -13.95 -0.10
CA ARG A 40 -4.99 -14.19 0.56
C ARG A 40 -4.00 -13.02 0.46
N ALA A 41 -4.39 -11.89 -0.13
CA ALA A 41 -3.54 -10.71 -0.31
C ALA A 41 -3.28 -9.95 1.00
N GLU A 42 -2.56 -10.57 1.94
CA GLU A 42 -2.29 -10.02 3.28
C GLU A 42 -0.97 -9.26 3.37
N ARG A 43 0.03 -9.62 2.55
CA ARG A 43 1.37 -9.03 2.56
C ARG A 43 1.93 -8.82 1.16
N GLY A 44 2.84 -7.87 1.04
CA GLY A 44 3.55 -7.59 -0.20
C GLY A 44 4.79 -6.72 -0.01
N ALA A 45 5.56 -6.59 -1.08
CA ALA A 45 6.74 -5.75 -1.13
C ALA A 45 6.44 -4.44 -1.88
N LEU A 46 6.82 -3.31 -1.29
CA LEU A 46 6.81 -2.03 -2.00
C LEU A 46 7.84 -2.07 -3.14
N GLU A 47 7.36 -1.97 -4.37
CA GLU A 47 8.21 -1.86 -5.56
C GLU A 47 8.57 -0.40 -5.83
N ARG A 48 7.58 0.49 -5.75
CA ARG A 48 7.75 1.90 -6.06
C ARG A 48 6.77 2.76 -5.27
N PHE A 49 7.24 3.94 -4.88
CA PHE A 49 6.41 4.99 -4.33
C PHE A 49 6.54 6.23 -5.22
N ILE A 50 5.42 6.80 -5.63
CA ILE A 50 5.34 7.99 -6.49
C ILE A 50 4.70 9.10 -5.68
N GLU A 51 5.34 10.26 -5.67
CA GLU A 51 4.88 11.47 -5.00
C GLU A 51 4.70 12.58 -6.04
N PRO A 52 3.84 13.58 -5.77
CA PRO A 52 3.70 14.77 -6.61
C PRO A 52 5.01 15.52 -6.85
#